data_AF-A0A212C5H4-F1
#
_entry.id   AF-A0A212C5H4-F1
#
_cell.length_a   1.000
_cell.length_b   1.000
_cell.length_c   1.000
_cell.angle_alpha   90.00
_cell.angle_beta   90.00
_cell.angle_gamma   90.00
#
_symmetry.space_group_name_H-M   'P 1'
#
loop_
_entity.id
_entity.type
_entity.pdbx_description
1 polymer ?
#
loop_
_entity_poly.entity_id
_entity_poly.type
_entity_poly.pdbx_seq_one_letter_code
_entity_poly.pdbx_strand_id
1 'polypeptide(L)'
;MKLNISFPATGCQKLIEVDDERKLRTFYEKRMATEVAADALGEEWKGYVVRISGGNDKQGFPMKQGVLTHGRVRLLLSKGHSCYRPRRTGERKRKSGVLTHGRVRLLLSKGHSCYRPRRTGERKRKSVRGCIVDANLSVLNLVIVKKGEKDIPGLTDTTVPRRLGPKRASRIRKLFNLSKEDDVRQYVVRKPLNKEEDDVRQYVVRKPLNKEGKKPRTKAPKIQRLVTPRVLQHKRRRIALKKQRY
;
A
#
# COMPACT_ATOMS: atom_id res chain seq x y z
N MET A 1 15.30 16.03 10.10
CA MET A 1 14.08 15.46 9.44
C MET A 1 14.28 13.96 9.24
N LYS A 2 13.23 13.13 9.35
CA LYS A 2 13.36 11.68 9.13
C LYS A 2 13.08 11.29 7.67
N LEU A 3 13.92 10.45 7.07
CA LEU A 3 13.71 9.88 5.74
C LEU A 3 13.39 8.39 5.89
N ASN A 4 12.22 7.97 5.41
CA ASN A 4 11.82 6.57 5.35
C ASN A 4 12.05 6.05 3.93
N ILE A 5 13.11 5.27 3.74
CA ILE A 5 13.60 4.86 2.42
C ILE A 5 13.28 3.39 2.20
N SER A 6 12.64 3.07 1.08
CA SER A 6 12.27 1.70 0.71
C SER A 6 12.90 1.29 -0.62
N PHE A 7 13.36 0.04 -0.71
CA PHE A 7 13.84 -0.56 -1.94
C PHE A 7 12.93 -1.73 -2.35
N PRO A 8 12.08 -1.58 -3.39
CA PRO A 8 11.11 -2.61 -3.75
C PRO A 8 11.69 -3.92 -4.26
N ALA A 9 12.97 -3.96 -4.66
CA ALA A 9 13.64 -5.16 -5.16
C ALA A 9 13.98 -6.14 -4.03
N THR A 10 14.59 -5.65 -2.95
CA THR A 10 14.82 -6.42 -1.71
C THR A 10 13.56 -6.58 -0.88
N GLY A 11 12.63 -5.64 -0.97
CA GLY A 11 11.45 -5.58 -0.10
C GLY A 11 11.72 -4.98 1.28
N CYS A 12 12.93 -4.41 1.48
CA CYS A 12 13.35 -3.78 2.72
C CYS A 12 12.96 -2.29 2.79
N GLN A 13 12.92 -1.76 4.01
CA GLN A 13 12.87 -0.32 4.26
C GLN A 13 13.66 0.04 5.53
N LYS A 14 14.34 1.17 5.50
CA LYS A 14 15.13 1.73 6.60
C LYS A 14 14.69 3.18 6.84
N LEU A 15 14.51 3.55 8.09
CA LEU A 15 14.35 4.94 8.49
C LEU A 15 15.71 5.48 8.88
N ILE A 16 16.08 6.64 8.34
CA ILE A 16 17.27 7.40 8.75
C ILE A 16 16.85 8.77 9.27
N GLU A 17 17.60 9.30 10.23
CA GLU A 17 17.46 10.66 10.73
C GLU A 17 18.53 11.51 10.05
N VAL A 18 18.15 12.67 9.53
CA VAL A 18 19.05 13.59 8.83
C VAL A 18 18.81 14.99 9.36
N ASP A 19 19.74 15.51 10.14
CA ASP A 19 19.60 16.82 10.81
C ASP A 19 20.29 17.96 10.04
N ASP A 20 21.31 17.65 9.23
CA ASP A 20 21.93 18.63 8.33
C ASP A 20 20.97 19.04 7.20
N GLU A 21 20.50 20.29 7.27
CA GLU A 21 19.62 20.87 6.26
C GLU A 21 20.26 20.95 4.86
N ARG A 22 21.59 21.02 4.74
CA ARG A 22 22.26 21.10 3.43
C ARG A 22 21.95 19.87 2.58
N LYS A 23 21.93 18.69 3.22
CA LYS A 23 21.54 17.41 2.60
C LYS A 23 20.06 17.35 2.21
N LEU A 24 19.22 18.09 2.95
CA LEU A 24 17.77 18.10 2.76
C LEU A 24 17.31 19.08 1.67
N ARG A 25 18.07 20.15 1.42
CA ARG A 25 17.76 21.17 0.38
C ARG A 25 17.50 20.56 -1.00
N THR A 26 18.21 19.49 -1.37
CA THR A 26 18.02 18.77 -2.65
C THR A 26 16.58 18.24 -2.85
N PHE A 27 15.86 17.97 -1.76
CA PHE A 27 14.46 17.53 -1.81
C PHE A 27 13.45 18.68 -1.71
N TYR A 28 13.85 19.87 -1.23
CA TYR A 28 12.95 21.01 -1.09
C TYR A 28 12.49 21.52 -2.46
N GLU A 29 11.28 22.10 -2.49
CA GLU A 29 10.57 22.58 -3.70
C GLU A 29 10.23 21.50 -4.74
N LYS A 30 10.78 20.28 -4.62
CA LYS A 30 10.40 19.14 -5.45
C LYS A 30 8.97 18.68 -5.10
N ARG A 31 8.23 18.28 -6.13
CA ARG A 31 6.89 17.67 -5.98
C ARG A 31 6.97 16.16 -5.79
N MET A 32 5.95 15.57 -5.15
CA MET A 32 5.78 14.11 -5.11
C MET A 32 5.82 13.48 -6.52
N ALA A 33 6.29 12.24 -6.58
CA ALA A 33 6.59 11.43 -7.76
C ALA A 33 7.75 11.94 -8.65
N THR A 34 8.44 13.02 -8.26
CA THR A 34 9.70 13.42 -8.91
C THR A 34 10.84 12.50 -8.49
N GLU A 35 11.72 12.19 -9.42
CA GLU A 35 12.97 11.46 -9.20
C GLU A 35 14.10 12.47 -8.93
N VAL A 36 14.94 12.16 -7.94
CA VAL A 36 15.96 13.04 -7.39
C VAL A 36 17.21 12.19 -7.12
N ALA A 37 18.40 12.72 -7.45
CA ALA A 37 19.66 12.09 -7.10
C ALA A 37 19.88 12.13 -5.59
N ALA A 38 20.30 11.01 -5.00
CA ALA A 38 20.49 10.88 -3.56
C ALA A 38 21.91 11.25 -3.08
N ASP A 39 22.82 11.57 -4.00
CA ASP A 39 24.25 11.82 -3.76
C ASP A 39 24.50 12.82 -2.59
N ALA A 40 23.66 13.84 -2.47
CA ALA A 40 23.74 14.86 -1.41
C ALA A 40 23.48 14.33 0.02
N LEU A 41 22.99 13.10 0.20
CA LEU A 41 22.83 12.48 1.53
C LEU A 41 24.18 12.03 2.12
N GLY A 42 25.15 11.71 1.27
CA GLY A 42 26.48 11.22 1.65
C GLY A 42 27.02 10.20 0.65
N GLU A 43 28.29 9.84 0.77
CA GLU A 43 28.99 8.98 -0.21
C GLU A 43 28.36 7.60 -0.42
N GLU A 44 27.73 7.02 0.60
CA GLU A 44 26.98 5.75 0.49
C GLU A 44 25.81 5.83 -0.50
N TRP A 45 25.27 7.04 -0.71
CA TRP A 45 24.11 7.29 -1.58
C TRP A 45 24.51 7.70 -3.00
N LYS A 46 25.81 7.68 -3.33
CA LYS A 46 26.32 8.05 -4.65
C LYS A 46 25.77 7.12 -5.75
N GLY A 47 25.22 7.73 -6.80
CA GLY A 47 24.59 7.06 -7.94
C GLY A 47 23.18 6.53 -7.68
N TYR A 48 22.65 6.65 -6.46
CA TYR A 48 21.27 6.25 -6.17
C TYR A 48 20.28 7.31 -6.67
N VAL A 49 19.22 6.85 -7.35
CA VAL A 49 18.10 7.71 -7.74
C VAL A 49 16.87 7.31 -6.93
N VAL A 50 16.33 8.28 -6.19
CA VAL A 50 15.17 8.11 -5.32
C VAL A 50 13.97 8.90 -5.84
N ARG A 51 12.79 8.30 -5.79
CA ARG A 51 11.52 8.96 -6.10
C ARG A 51 10.80 9.34 -4.82
N ILE A 52 10.37 10.60 -4.73
CA ILE A 52 9.58 11.08 -3.60
C ILE A 52 8.19 10.46 -3.65
N SER A 53 7.86 9.54 -2.74
CA SER A 53 6.59 8.81 -2.74
C SER A 53 5.49 9.47 -1.90
N GLY A 54 5.86 10.38 -1.00
CA GLY A 54 4.98 11.14 -0.13
C GLY A 54 5.66 11.47 1.20
N GLY A 55 4.89 11.80 2.22
CA GLY A 55 5.42 12.23 3.51
C GLY A 55 4.32 12.62 4.49
N ASN A 56 4.74 12.98 5.69
CA ASN A 56 3.90 13.47 6.77
C ASN A 56 4.47 14.79 7.33
N ASP A 57 3.56 15.74 7.49
CA ASP A 57 3.79 17.00 8.20
C ASP A 57 4.15 16.77 9.69
N LYS A 58 4.72 17.77 10.37
CA LYS A 58 5.00 17.74 11.83
C LYS A 58 3.75 17.41 12.68
N GLN A 59 2.55 17.77 12.22
CA GLN A 59 1.28 17.39 12.87
C GLN A 59 0.65 16.09 12.30
N GLY A 60 1.43 15.25 11.62
CA GLY A 60 1.01 13.94 11.12
C GLY A 60 0.11 13.95 9.87
N PHE A 61 -0.24 15.12 9.32
CA PHE A 61 -1.04 15.19 8.09
C PHE A 61 -0.27 14.66 6.88
N PRO A 62 -0.81 13.69 6.12
CA PRO A 62 -0.13 13.11 4.97
C PRO A 62 -0.17 14.07 3.77
N MET A 63 0.88 14.02 2.96
CA MET A 63 0.94 14.67 1.64
C MET A 63 -0.01 13.99 0.64
N LYS A 64 -0.51 14.75 -0.34
CA LYS A 64 -1.37 14.24 -1.41
C LYS A 64 -0.92 14.70 -2.79
N GLN A 65 -0.67 13.74 -3.67
CA GLN A 65 -0.34 14.01 -5.08
C GLN A 65 -1.46 14.79 -5.79
N GLY A 66 -1.04 15.72 -6.66
CA GLY A 66 -1.90 16.62 -7.43
C GLY A 66 -2.37 17.87 -6.68
N VAL A 67 -1.80 18.17 -5.52
CA VAL A 67 -2.12 19.38 -4.72
C VAL A 67 -0.87 20.26 -4.71
N LEU A 68 -0.80 21.21 -5.65
CA LEU A 68 0.39 22.00 -5.96
C LEU A 68 0.64 23.14 -4.96
N THR A 69 0.70 22.81 -3.66
CA THR A 69 1.03 23.72 -2.56
C THR A 69 2.01 23.06 -1.60
N HIS A 70 2.84 23.83 -0.91
CA HIS A 70 3.65 23.33 0.21
C HIS A 70 2.81 23.21 1.50
N GLY A 71 1.88 24.15 1.71
CA GLY A 71 0.96 24.20 2.84
C GLY A 71 -0.14 23.13 2.82
N ARG A 72 -1.09 23.26 3.76
CA ARG A 72 -2.22 22.33 3.92
C ARG A 72 -3.53 22.89 3.37
N VAL A 73 -4.29 22.03 2.71
CA VAL A 73 -5.60 22.35 2.11
C VAL A 73 -6.69 21.44 2.67
N ARG A 74 -7.95 21.90 2.65
CA ARG A 74 -9.11 21.16 3.19
C ARG A 74 -9.98 20.54 2.11
N LEU A 75 -9.54 19.41 1.55
CA LEU A 75 -10.20 18.71 0.44
C LEU A 75 -11.34 17.79 0.88
N LEU A 76 -12.33 17.62 0.00
CA LEU A 76 -13.46 16.69 0.17
C LEU A 76 -13.14 15.32 -0.45
N LEU A 77 -12.64 14.40 0.38
CA LEU A 77 -12.18 13.07 -0.05
C LEU A 77 -13.33 12.04 -0.01
N SER A 78 -13.60 11.36 -1.13
CA SER A 78 -14.42 10.14 -1.22
C SER A 78 -13.63 8.85 -0.90
N LYS A 79 -14.33 7.71 -0.79
CA LYS A 79 -13.71 6.37 -0.70
C LYS A 79 -12.85 6.10 -1.94
N GLY A 80 -11.56 5.80 -1.72
CA GLY A 80 -10.61 5.41 -2.78
C GLY A 80 -9.53 6.45 -3.03
N HIS A 81 -9.73 7.72 -2.66
CA HIS A 81 -8.64 8.69 -2.66
C HIS A 81 -7.61 8.38 -1.57
N SER A 82 -6.36 8.75 -1.85
CA SER A 82 -5.28 8.85 -0.86
C SER A 82 -5.70 9.70 0.36
N CYS A 83 -5.04 9.46 1.50
CA CYS A 83 -5.21 10.21 2.75
C CYS A 83 -6.57 10.01 3.47
N TYR A 84 -7.50 9.22 2.91
CA TYR A 84 -8.75 8.82 3.55
C TYR A 84 -9.03 7.32 3.40
N ARG A 85 -8.87 6.58 4.51
CA ARG A 85 -9.32 5.20 4.64
C ARG A 85 -10.56 5.17 5.54
N PRO A 86 -11.77 4.87 5.04
CA PRO A 86 -12.92 4.62 5.91
C PRO A 86 -12.64 3.38 6.77
N ARG A 87 -12.73 3.51 8.09
CA ARG A 87 -12.46 2.40 9.03
C ARG A 87 -13.75 1.66 9.39
N ARG A 88 -14.85 2.37 9.63
CA ARG A 88 -16.21 1.81 9.67
C ARG A 88 -16.96 2.11 8.36
N THR A 89 -17.92 1.24 8.01
CA THR A 89 -18.91 1.55 6.97
C THR A 89 -19.87 2.62 7.50
N GLY A 90 -19.70 3.89 7.10
CA GLY A 90 -20.55 5.03 7.49
C GLY A 90 -20.06 5.82 8.71
N GLU A 91 -18.81 6.27 8.73
CA GLU A 91 -18.16 6.85 9.91
C GLU A 91 -18.16 8.40 9.95
N ARG A 92 -19.14 8.96 10.66
CA ARG A 92 -19.54 10.39 10.67
C ARG A 92 -18.57 11.36 11.38
N LYS A 93 -18.64 12.65 11.01
CA LYS A 93 -18.40 13.95 11.76
C LYS A 93 -18.15 15.07 10.73
N ARG A 94 -18.65 16.32 10.82
CA ARG A 94 -19.51 17.05 11.79
C ARG A 94 -20.45 17.99 11.00
N LYS A 95 -21.54 18.49 11.60
CA LYS A 95 -22.48 19.50 11.08
C LYS A 95 -22.64 20.61 12.13
N SER A 96 -22.96 21.84 11.74
CA SER A 96 -23.36 22.94 12.63
C SER A 96 -24.68 23.56 12.16
N GLY A 97 -25.46 24.10 13.10
CA GLY A 97 -26.68 24.89 12.83
C GLY A 97 -26.43 26.39 12.86
N VAL A 98 -27.35 27.15 12.28
CA VAL A 98 -27.54 28.62 12.34
C VAL A 98 -27.83 29.06 13.80
N LEU A 99 -27.75 30.31 14.27
CA LEU A 99 -27.38 31.61 13.67
C LEU A 99 -26.18 32.24 14.41
N THR A 100 -25.41 33.10 13.72
CA THR A 100 -24.74 34.34 14.18
C THR A 100 -24.10 35.02 12.96
N HIS A 101 -23.78 36.32 13.02
CA HIS A 101 -23.14 37.10 11.94
C HIS A 101 -21.74 36.62 11.49
N GLY A 102 -21.23 35.50 12.03
CA GLY A 102 -20.01 34.83 11.58
C GLY A 102 -20.11 33.30 11.69
N ARG A 103 -20.76 32.63 10.72
CA ARG A 103 -20.76 31.15 10.60
C ARG A 103 -20.58 30.67 9.16
N VAL A 104 -19.51 29.90 8.92
CA VAL A 104 -19.07 29.46 7.58
C VAL A 104 -19.69 28.11 7.14
N ARG A 105 -19.93 27.96 5.84
CA ARG A 105 -20.70 26.88 5.19
C ARG A 105 -20.09 25.46 5.31
N LEU A 106 -20.97 24.46 5.38
CA LEU A 106 -20.68 23.03 5.57
C LEU A 106 -20.68 22.22 4.27
N LEU A 107 -20.19 20.97 4.31
CA LEU A 107 -20.22 20.03 3.18
C LEU A 107 -21.16 18.84 3.37
N LEU A 108 -21.72 18.40 2.24
CA LEU A 108 -23.11 18.00 2.10
C LEU A 108 -23.23 17.05 0.84
N SER A 109 -23.96 15.92 0.87
CA SER A 109 -24.22 15.00 -0.30
C SER A 109 -25.64 14.33 -0.27
N LYS A 110 -25.93 13.14 -0.89
CA LYS A 110 -27.29 12.61 -1.22
C LYS A 110 -28.48 13.10 -0.37
N GLY A 111 -29.19 14.11 -0.86
CA GLY A 111 -30.53 14.51 -0.39
C GLY A 111 -30.51 15.46 0.81
N HIS A 112 -30.09 16.71 0.58
CA HIS A 112 -30.48 17.86 1.43
C HIS A 112 -31.95 18.20 1.13
N SER A 113 -32.78 18.72 2.04
CA SER A 113 -32.55 19.76 3.06
C SER A 113 -32.59 19.26 4.52
N CYS A 114 -31.49 19.12 5.26
CA CYS A 114 -30.08 19.17 4.84
C CYS A 114 -29.34 17.89 5.29
N TYR A 115 -29.82 16.71 4.85
CA TYR A 115 -29.10 15.43 4.62
C TYR A 115 -28.97 14.35 5.67
N ARG A 116 -29.18 13.13 5.15
CA ARG A 116 -28.78 11.86 5.76
C ARG A 116 -28.34 10.81 4.70
N PRO A 117 -27.02 10.54 4.52
CA PRO A 117 -26.57 9.35 3.82
C PRO A 117 -26.63 8.14 4.75
N ARG A 118 -27.00 6.96 4.23
CA ARG A 118 -27.03 5.73 5.04
C ARG A 118 -25.99 4.66 4.67
N ARG A 119 -25.43 4.66 3.44
CA ARG A 119 -24.42 3.67 2.95
C ARG A 119 -23.48 4.28 1.89
N THR A 120 -22.74 3.43 1.18
CA THR A 120 -21.70 3.70 0.15
C THR A 120 -21.91 4.96 -0.69
N GLY A 121 -20.86 5.79 -0.80
CA GLY A 121 -20.87 7.08 -1.51
C GLY A 121 -20.39 8.27 -0.65
N GLU A 122 -20.06 8.04 0.62
CA GLU A 122 -19.64 9.08 1.57
C GLU A 122 -18.35 9.83 1.16
N ARG A 123 -18.34 11.15 1.41
CA ARG A 123 -17.17 12.03 1.26
C ARG A 123 -16.91 12.79 2.57
N LYS A 124 -15.65 12.91 2.99
CA LYS A 124 -15.23 13.60 4.23
C LYS A 124 -14.27 14.76 3.91
N ARG A 125 -14.57 15.98 4.39
CA ARG A 125 -13.62 17.11 4.30
C ARG A 125 -12.49 16.88 5.32
N LYS A 126 -11.26 16.68 4.85
CA LYS A 126 -10.07 16.53 5.70
C LYS A 126 -9.03 17.59 5.32
N SER A 127 -8.25 18.04 6.30
CA SER A 127 -6.99 18.72 6.05
C SER A 127 -5.97 17.70 5.53
N VAL A 128 -5.21 18.09 4.50
CA VAL A 128 -4.21 17.28 3.80
C VAL A 128 -3.06 18.20 3.42
N ARG A 129 -1.80 17.76 3.53
CA ARG A 129 -0.66 18.54 3.04
C ARG A 129 -0.58 18.42 1.51
N GLY A 130 -0.14 19.48 0.84
CA GLY A 130 0.10 19.41 -0.60
C GLY A 130 1.29 18.50 -0.96
N CYS A 131 1.64 18.46 -2.25
CA CYS A 131 2.67 17.57 -2.76
C CYS A 131 4.06 18.21 -2.90
N ILE A 132 4.20 19.52 -2.62
CA ILE A 132 5.50 20.20 -2.62
C ILE A 132 6.21 19.93 -1.28
N VAL A 133 7.48 19.55 -1.36
CA VAL A 133 8.35 19.28 -0.20
C VAL A 133 8.93 20.60 0.33
N ASP A 134 8.95 20.73 1.65
CA ASP A 134 9.36 21.93 2.41
C ASP A 134 9.75 21.48 3.83
N ALA A 135 10.53 22.28 4.55
CA ALA A 135 11.11 21.99 5.88
C ALA A 135 10.06 21.69 6.98
N ASN A 136 8.77 22.02 6.74
CA ASN A 136 7.66 21.71 7.64
C ASN A 136 7.19 20.24 7.63
N LEU A 137 8.01 19.32 7.12
CA LEU A 137 7.79 17.88 7.20
C LEU A 137 8.44 17.27 8.45
N SER A 138 7.86 16.18 8.94
CA SER A 138 8.47 15.31 9.96
C SER A 138 9.11 14.08 9.32
N VAL A 139 8.41 13.47 8.37
CA VAL A 139 8.88 12.28 7.64
C VAL A 139 8.68 12.47 6.14
N LEU A 140 9.72 12.22 5.35
CA LEU A 140 9.64 12.08 3.90
C LEU A 140 9.80 10.60 3.52
N ASN A 141 8.91 10.07 2.67
CA ASN A 141 8.95 8.69 2.20
C ASN A 141 9.59 8.62 0.81
N LEU A 142 10.73 7.96 0.69
CA LEU A 142 11.50 7.82 -0.56
C LEU A 142 11.46 6.36 -1.04
N VAL A 143 11.45 6.18 -2.37
CA VAL A 143 11.53 4.86 -3.01
C VAL A 143 12.71 4.85 -3.95
N ILE A 144 13.67 3.94 -3.75
CA ILE A 144 14.79 3.77 -4.66
C ILE A 144 14.28 3.23 -6.00
N VAL A 145 14.64 3.92 -7.09
CA VAL A 145 14.34 3.53 -8.48
C VAL A 145 15.58 2.93 -9.14
N LYS A 146 16.75 3.53 -8.93
CA LYS A 146 18.05 3.04 -9.41
C LYS A 146 18.98 2.80 -8.22
N LYS A 147 19.59 1.62 -8.15
CA LYS A 147 20.67 1.30 -7.19
C LYS A 147 21.94 2.09 -7.58
N GLY A 148 22.62 2.67 -6.61
CA GLY A 148 23.92 3.32 -6.79
C GLY A 148 25.10 2.34 -6.69
N GLU A 149 26.29 2.89 -6.42
CA GLU A 149 27.57 2.17 -6.47
C GLU A 149 27.79 1.25 -5.26
N LYS A 150 27.66 1.79 -4.04
CA LYS A 150 27.89 1.07 -2.77
C LYS A 150 26.59 0.42 -2.27
N ASP A 151 26.69 -0.68 -1.52
CA ASP A 151 25.54 -1.29 -0.84
C ASP A 151 25.26 -0.65 0.52
N ILE A 152 23.97 -0.58 0.89
CA ILE A 152 23.49 0.10 2.10
C ILE A 152 22.99 -0.96 3.11
N PRO A 153 23.58 -1.04 4.32
CA PRO A 153 23.29 -2.08 5.28
C PRO A 153 21.84 -2.03 5.76
N GLY A 154 21.15 -3.18 5.71
CA GLY A 154 19.74 -3.33 6.06
C GLY A 154 18.75 -2.78 5.02
N LEU A 155 19.19 -2.44 3.80
CA LEU A 155 18.30 -1.93 2.76
C LEU A 155 18.52 -2.55 1.37
N THR A 156 19.77 -2.64 0.90
CA THR A 156 20.12 -3.34 -0.36
C THR A 156 20.80 -4.69 -0.15
N ASP A 157 21.50 -4.85 0.98
CA ASP A 157 22.19 -6.06 1.42
C ASP A 157 21.24 -7.25 1.65
N THR A 158 20.25 -7.11 2.53
CA THR A 158 19.31 -8.20 2.86
C THR A 158 18.12 -8.25 1.89
N THR A 159 17.69 -9.46 1.50
CA THR A 159 16.48 -9.67 0.67
C THR A 159 15.37 -10.34 1.49
N VAL A 160 14.17 -9.74 1.50
CA VAL A 160 12.99 -10.32 2.17
C VAL A 160 12.18 -11.15 1.18
N PRO A 161 12.04 -12.48 1.40
CA PRO A 161 11.31 -13.34 0.48
C PRO A 161 9.82 -12.98 0.43
N ARG A 162 9.22 -13.12 -0.76
CA ARG A 162 7.79 -12.84 -0.96
C ARG A 162 6.93 -13.79 -0.13
N ARG A 163 6.29 -13.26 0.92
CA ARG A 163 5.42 -13.99 1.86
C ARG A 163 4.33 -14.89 1.23
N LEU A 164 3.87 -14.62 0.01
CA LEU A 164 2.80 -15.38 -0.66
C LEU A 164 3.11 -15.62 -2.13
N GLY A 165 3.05 -16.90 -2.55
CA GLY A 165 3.05 -17.29 -3.96
C GLY A 165 1.71 -17.03 -4.69
N PRO A 166 1.69 -17.18 -6.02
CA PRO A 166 0.49 -16.95 -6.83
C PRO A 166 -0.61 -18.00 -6.57
N LYS A 167 -1.85 -17.55 -6.32
CA LYS A 167 -3.02 -18.43 -6.09
C LYS A 167 -3.86 -18.73 -7.35
N ARG A 168 -3.70 -17.95 -8.43
CA ARG A 168 -4.51 -18.08 -9.66
C ARG A 168 -3.73 -18.89 -10.68
N ALA A 169 -4.35 -19.89 -11.33
CA ALA A 169 -3.71 -20.77 -12.31
C ALA A 169 -2.87 -19.99 -13.35
N SER A 170 -3.43 -18.95 -13.98
CA SER A 170 -2.69 -18.12 -14.96
C SER A 170 -1.52 -17.32 -14.39
N ARG A 171 -1.50 -17.02 -13.07
CA ARG A 171 -0.36 -16.38 -12.40
C ARG A 171 0.70 -17.39 -11.95
N ILE A 172 0.33 -18.66 -11.76
CA ILE A 172 1.29 -19.75 -11.53
C ILE A 172 2.02 -20.02 -12.85
N ARG A 173 1.28 -20.18 -13.96
CA ARG A 173 1.87 -20.35 -15.31
C ARG A 173 2.86 -19.24 -15.67
N LYS A 174 2.47 -17.96 -15.48
CA LYS A 174 3.36 -16.82 -15.73
C LYS A 174 4.57 -16.74 -14.79
N LEU A 175 4.56 -17.40 -13.61
CA LEU A 175 5.72 -17.39 -12.71
C LEU A 175 6.74 -18.47 -13.10
N PHE A 176 6.28 -19.62 -13.58
CA PHE A 176 7.11 -20.78 -13.92
C PHE A 176 7.23 -21.01 -15.44
N ASN A 177 6.83 -20.03 -16.26
CA ASN A 177 6.78 -20.09 -17.73
C ASN A 177 6.11 -21.36 -18.31
N LEU A 178 5.09 -21.88 -17.62
CA LEU A 178 4.40 -23.11 -18.02
C LEU A 178 3.43 -22.90 -19.18
N SER A 179 3.29 -23.95 -20.00
CA SER A 179 2.33 -24.07 -21.09
C SER A 179 0.88 -24.17 -20.58
N LYS A 180 -0.07 -24.36 -21.50
CA LYS A 180 -1.49 -24.56 -21.15
C LYS A 180 -1.77 -26.03 -20.79
N GLU A 181 -0.90 -26.92 -21.22
CA GLU A 181 -0.94 -28.37 -21.15
C GLU A 181 -0.48 -28.83 -19.76
N ASP A 182 0.50 -28.13 -19.17
CA ASP A 182 1.05 -28.41 -17.84
C ASP A 182 0.03 -28.26 -16.68
N ASP A 183 0.03 -29.23 -15.74
CA ASP A 183 -0.75 -29.13 -14.51
C ASP A 183 -0.07 -28.24 -13.46
N VAL A 184 -0.62 -27.03 -13.32
CA VAL A 184 -0.24 -26.03 -12.31
C VAL A 184 -0.34 -26.51 -10.86
N ARG A 185 -0.92 -27.68 -10.56
CA ARG A 185 -1.02 -28.22 -9.20
C ARG A 185 0.34 -28.55 -8.58
N GLN A 186 1.28 -29.06 -9.37
CA GLN A 186 2.59 -29.48 -8.85
C GLN A 186 3.45 -28.26 -8.49
N TYR A 187 3.37 -27.20 -9.28
CA TYR A 187 4.16 -25.97 -9.15
C TYR A 187 3.62 -24.96 -8.11
N VAL A 188 2.68 -25.36 -7.22
CA VAL A 188 2.16 -24.45 -6.20
C VAL A 188 3.13 -24.35 -5.03
N VAL A 189 3.73 -23.17 -4.84
CA VAL A 189 4.55 -22.84 -3.65
C VAL A 189 3.77 -23.15 -2.37
N ARG A 190 4.30 -24.07 -1.56
CA ARG A 190 3.74 -24.52 -0.28
C ARG A 190 4.50 -23.80 0.84
N LYS A 191 3.81 -23.15 1.79
CA LYS A 191 4.51 -22.60 2.98
C LYS A 191 4.81 -23.76 3.95
N PRO A 192 6.07 -24.00 4.36
CA PRO A 192 6.34 -24.83 5.53
C PRO A 192 5.77 -24.18 6.79
N LEU A 193 5.46 -25.03 7.77
CA LEU A 193 5.13 -24.65 9.14
C LEU A 193 6.08 -25.43 10.04
N ASN A 194 7.29 -24.89 10.19
CA ASN A 194 8.32 -25.39 11.09
C ASN A 194 8.01 -24.91 12.53
N LYS A 195 8.68 -25.51 13.52
CA LYS A 195 8.43 -25.19 14.94
C LYS A 195 9.20 -23.95 15.43
N GLU A 196 10.39 -23.69 14.87
CA GLU A 196 11.40 -22.79 15.48
C GLU A 196 11.66 -21.48 14.71
N GLU A 197 11.17 -21.32 13.47
CA GLU A 197 11.57 -20.18 12.59
C GLU A 197 10.48 -19.15 12.28
N ASP A 198 9.26 -19.27 12.82
CA ASP A 198 8.20 -18.24 12.62
C ASP A 198 8.37 -17.02 13.58
N ASP A 199 9.51 -16.93 14.29
CA ASP A 199 9.85 -15.93 15.31
C ASP A 199 10.33 -14.56 14.79
N VAL A 200 10.45 -14.38 13.46
CA VAL A 200 10.71 -13.07 12.82
C VAL A 200 9.46 -12.17 12.83
N ARG A 201 8.76 -12.14 13.97
CA ARG A 201 7.60 -11.29 14.31
C ARG A 201 7.69 -10.70 15.72
N GLN A 202 8.90 -10.37 16.16
CA GLN A 202 9.05 -9.26 17.09
C GLN A 202 8.32 -8.03 16.49
N TYR A 203 7.54 -7.32 17.31
CA TYR A 203 6.84 -6.06 16.97
C TYR A 203 5.61 -6.06 16.02
N VAL A 204 4.66 -7.01 16.10
CA VAL A 204 3.21 -6.66 16.08
C VAL A 204 2.39 -7.70 16.84
N VAL A 205 1.68 -7.26 17.88
CA VAL A 205 0.79 -8.07 18.75
C VAL A 205 -0.19 -8.95 17.96
N ARG A 206 0.17 -10.22 17.77
CA ARG A 206 -0.74 -11.34 17.49
C ARG A 206 -0.15 -12.63 18.07
N LYS A 207 -0.85 -13.17 19.08
CA LYS A 207 -0.59 -14.45 19.78
C LYS A 207 0.13 -15.47 18.89
N PRO A 208 1.32 -15.99 19.28
CA PRO A 208 1.99 -17.03 18.51
C PRO A 208 1.07 -18.24 18.39
N LEU A 209 0.97 -18.80 17.18
CA LEU A 209 0.15 -19.99 16.94
C LEU A 209 1.00 -21.27 17.03
N ASN A 210 1.99 -21.24 17.93
CA ASN A 210 2.96 -22.29 18.14
C ASN A 210 2.19 -23.46 18.76
N LYS A 211 2.07 -24.55 18.00
CA LYS A 211 1.47 -25.81 18.46
C LYS A 211 2.59 -26.79 18.69
N GLU A 212 3.20 -26.68 19.87
CA GLU A 212 4.15 -27.65 20.41
C GLU A 212 3.62 -29.07 20.22
N GLY A 213 4.53 -30.01 19.97
CA GLY A 213 4.23 -31.42 19.72
C GLY A 213 3.69 -31.81 18.33
N LYS A 214 3.34 -30.89 17.42
CA LYS A 214 2.73 -31.29 16.12
C LYS A 214 3.78 -31.55 15.02
N LYS A 215 3.57 -32.63 14.24
CA LYS A 215 4.41 -32.99 13.07
C LYS A 215 4.49 -31.82 12.07
N PRO A 216 5.63 -31.60 11.38
CA PRO A 216 5.76 -30.55 10.36
C PRO A 216 4.68 -30.67 9.27
N ARG A 217 4.11 -29.53 8.84
CA ARG A 217 3.04 -29.51 7.82
C ARG A 217 3.25 -28.39 6.82
N THR A 218 3.10 -28.69 5.54
CA THR A 218 3.07 -27.67 4.49
C THR A 218 1.63 -27.21 4.19
N LYS A 219 1.42 -25.92 3.94
CA LYS A 219 0.13 -25.36 3.50
C LYS A 219 0.24 -24.82 2.07
N ALA A 220 -0.64 -25.31 1.19
CA ALA A 220 -0.81 -24.81 -0.17
C ALA A 220 -2.13 -24.01 -0.29
N PRO A 221 -2.18 -22.91 -1.06
CA PRO A 221 -3.42 -22.21 -1.36
C PRO A 221 -4.29 -22.99 -2.37
N LYS A 222 -5.60 -23.10 -2.12
CA LYS A 222 -6.55 -23.62 -3.12
C LYS A 222 -6.50 -22.78 -4.40
N ILE A 223 -6.08 -23.39 -5.52
CA ILE A 223 -5.90 -22.73 -6.81
C ILE A 223 -7.22 -22.16 -7.31
N GLN A 224 -7.21 -20.91 -7.75
CA GLN A 224 -8.35 -20.25 -8.39
C GLN A 224 -8.25 -20.28 -9.92
N ARG A 225 -9.40 -20.41 -10.58
CA ARG A 225 -9.53 -20.49 -12.05
C ARG A 225 -8.78 -21.67 -12.69
N LEU A 226 -8.63 -22.77 -11.95
CA LEU A 226 -8.26 -24.06 -12.52
C LEU A 226 -9.49 -24.66 -13.22
N VAL A 227 -9.31 -25.17 -14.44
CA VAL A 227 -10.35 -25.95 -15.13
C VAL A 227 -10.30 -27.37 -14.57
N THR A 228 -11.45 -27.87 -14.11
CA THR A 228 -11.59 -29.24 -13.59
C THR A 228 -12.80 -29.92 -14.23
N PRO A 229 -12.89 -31.26 -14.23
CA PRO A 229 -14.03 -31.98 -14.79
C PRO A 229 -15.38 -31.47 -14.28
N ARG A 230 -15.48 -31.16 -12.98
CA ARG A 230 -16.69 -30.55 -12.37
C ARG A 230 -17.04 -29.18 -12.96
N VAL A 231 -16.05 -28.32 -13.24
CA VAL A 231 -16.28 -27.02 -13.90
C VAL A 231 -16.76 -27.21 -15.34
N LEU A 232 -16.21 -28.19 -16.06
CA LEU A 232 -16.66 -28.54 -17.41
C LEU A 232 -18.08 -29.11 -17.41
N GLN A 233 -18.41 -30.00 -16.46
CA GLN A 233 -19.75 -30.55 -16.26
C GLN A 233 -20.77 -29.44 -15.95
N HIS A 234 -20.45 -28.50 -15.06
CA HIS A 234 -21.29 -27.33 -14.77
C HIS A 234 -21.50 -26.45 -16.02
N LYS A 235 -20.48 -26.29 -16.88
CA LYS A 235 -20.62 -25.57 -18.17
C LYS A 235 -21.54 -26.32 -19.13
N ARG A 236 -21.35 -27.65 -19.30
CA ARG A 236 -22.19 -28.52 -20.14
C ARG A 236 -23.65 -28.50 -19.67
N ARG A 237 -23.90 -28.68 -18.37
CA ARG A 237 -25.27 -28.66 -17.79
C ARG A 237 -25.98 -27.33 -18.02
N ARG A 238 -25.28 -26.19 -17.93
CA ARG A 238 -25.87 -24.88 -18.25
C ARG A 238 -26.32 -24.77 -19.72
N ILE A 239 -25.52 -25.32 -20.65
CA ILE A 239 -25.86 -25.33 -22.08
C ILE A 239 -27.05 -26.26 -22.33
N ALA A 240 -27.05 -27.46 -21.74
CA ALA A 240 -28.16 -28.40 -21.83
C ALA A 240 -29.48 -27.80 -21.30
N LEU A 241 -29.46 -27.17 -20.11
CA LEU A 241 -30.63 -26.48 -19.57
C LEU A 241 -31.09 -25.30 -20.43
N LYS A 242 -30.19 -24.64 -21.17
CA LYS A 242 -30.59 -23.60 -22.13
C LYS A 242 -31.29 -24.22 -23.35
N LYS A 243 -30.78 -25.34 -23.89
CA LYS A 243 -31.37 -26.10 -25.02
C LYS A 243 -32.66 -26.88 -24.63
N GLN A 244 -32.99 -26.96 -23.34
CA GLN A 244 -34.27 -27.50 -22.87
C GLN A 244 -35.32 -26.41 -22.64
N ARG A 245 -34.94 -25.13 -22.72
CA ARG A 245 -35.80 -23.97 -22.47
C ARG A 245 -36.15 -23.19 -23.74
N TYR A 246 -35.37 -23.39 -24.81
CA TYR A 246 -35.56 -22.92 -26.17
C TYR A 246 -35.40 -24.13 -27.08
#